data_AF-A0A8H3RNV3-F1
#
_entry.id   AF-A0A8H3RNV3-F1
#
_cell.length_a   1.000
_cell.length_b   1.000
_cell.length_c   1.000
_cell.angle_alpha   90.00
_cell.angle_beta   90.00
_cell.angle_gamma   90.00
#
_symmetry.space_group_name_H-M   'P 1'
#
loop_
_entity.id
_entity.type
_entity.pdbx_description
1 polymer ?
#
loop_
_entity_poly.entity_id
_entity_poly.type
_entity_poly.pdbx_seq_one_letter_code
_entity_poly.pdbx_strand_id
1 'polypeptide(L)'
;MKAVIQRVKSASVTVDEKLVSSIGRGLLVLAGVGKEDTEKDADTLIQRILKAKLWPAEEGGQWKRNVQDIEGEVLCVSQFTLYGQLKKGSKPDFHDAADAETARKLYDYFFRRLREAYKPDRVQNGVFQAMMDVELKNDGPVGVDYRSEDAAVTIEINTKLAKEKKPGEGQNKPQGERKDGETQTIEFELPASLLE
;
A
#
# COMPACT_ATOMS: atom_id res chain seq x y z
N MET A 1 5.77 -1.19 -0.59
CA MET A 1 5.31 -0.77 0.74
C MET A 1 4.62 -1.94 1.40
N LYS A 2 4.85 -2.14 2.70
CA LYS A 2 4.23 -3.22 3.48
C LYS A 2 3.30 -2.65 4.54
N ALA A 3 2.23 -3.37 4.84
CA ALA A 3 1.37 -3.02 5.96
C ALA A 3 0.85 -4.25 6.69
N VAL A 4 0.63 -4.09 7.99
CA VAL A 4 -0.25 -4.96 8.78
C VAL A 4 -1.46 -4.15 9.17
N ILE A 5 -2.63 -4.58 8.69
CA ILE A 5 -3.92 -3.92 8.90
C ILE A 5 -4.69 -4.74 9.92
N GLN A 6 -5.06 -4.13 11.04
CA GLN A 6 -5.81 -4.78 12.11
C GLN A 6 -7.14 -4.10 12.31
N ARG A 7 -8.21 -4.89 12.36
CA ARG A 7 -9.54 -4.41 12.74
C ARG A 7 -9.56 -4.18 14.25
N VAL A 8 -9.97 -3.00 14.68
CA VAL A 8 -9.94 -2.62 16.10
C VAL A 8 -11.26 -2.04 16.59
N LYS A 9 -11.58 -2.31 17.86
CA LYS A 9 -12.64 -1.58 18.60
C LYS A 9 -12.15 -0.22 19.05
N SER A 10 -10.86 -0.12 19.32
CA SER A 10 -10.12 1.10 19.68
C SER A 10 -8.63 0.85 19.52
N ALA A 11 -7.86 1.90 19.24
CA ALA A 11 -6.41 1.87 19.27
C ALA A 11 -5.86 3.25 19.65
N SER A 12 -4.67 3.30 20.24
CA SER A 12 -4.03 4.56 20.63
C SER A 12 -2.51 4.50 20.55
N VAL A 13 -1.89 5.67 20.47
CA VAL A 13 -0.44 5.85 20.51
C VAL A 13 -0.09 6.80 21.64
N THR A 14 0.84 6.37 22.47
CA THR A 14 1.43 7.13 23.56
C THR A 14 2.93 7.30 23.29
N VAL A 15 3.45 8.50 23.58
CA VAL A 15 4.89 8.82 23.54
C VAL A 15 5.23 9.51 24.85
N ASP A 16 6.26 9.04 25.55
CA ASP A 16 6.67 9.56 26.86
C ASP A 16 5.49 9.68 27.84
N GLU A 17 4.68 8.61 27.94
CA GLU A 17 3.46 8.51 28.77
C GLU A 17 2.34 9.50 28.42
N LYS A 18 2.46 10.25 27.31
CA LYS A 18 1.44 11.18 26.84
C LYS A 18 0.70 10.62 25.63
N LEU A 19 -0.63 10.61 25.73
CA LEU A 19 -1.50 10.25 24.62
C LEU A 19 -1.30 11.23 23.46
N VAL A 20 -0.82 10.72 22.32
CA VAL A 20 -0.63 11.51 21.09
C VAL A 20 -1.86 11.42 20.21
N SER A 21 -2.38 10.20 20.04
CA SER A 21 -3.53 9.93 19.18
C SER A 21 -4.30 8.72 19.64
N SER A 22 -5.60 8.73 19.32
CA SER A 22 -6.49 7.60 19.59
C SER A 22 -7.58 7.54 18.55
N ILE A 23 -8.03 6.33 18.27
CA ILE A 23 -9.21 6.05 17.47
C ILE A 23 -10.17 5.13 18.22
N GLY A 24 -11.45 5.25 17.93
CA GLY A 24 -12.48 4.29 18.26
C GLY A 24 -12.49 3.13 17.26
N ARG A 25 -13.70 2.74 16.83
CA ARG A 25 -13.89 1.60 15.93
C ARG A 25 -13.26 1.89 14.56
N GLY A 26 -12.42 0.98 14.07
CA GLY A 26 -11.72 1.23 12.83
C GLY A 26 -10.57 0.28 12.52
N LEU A 27 -9.49 0.83 11.95
CA LEU A 27 -8.28 0.12 11.57
C LEU A 27 -7.04 0.70 12.27
N LEU A 28 -6.21 -0.17 12.84
CA LEU A 28 -4.80 0.13 13.10
C LEU A 28 -3.99 -0.35 11.91
N VAL A 29 -3.20 0.55 11.31
CA VAL A 29 -2.32 0.26 10.18
C VAL A 29 -0.88 0.49 10.59
N LEU A 30 -0.14 -0.60 10.75
CA LEU A 30 1.32 -0.56 10.85
C LEU A 30 1.87 -0.54 9.42
N ALA A 31 2.47 0.57 9.00
CA ALA A 31 2.97 0.75 7.63
C ALA A 31 4.50 0.85 7.61
N GLY A 32 5.12 -0.02 6.84
CA GLY A 32 6.57 -0.08 6.62
C GLY A 32 6.93 0.40 5.23
N VAL A 33 8.05 1.11 5.14
CA VAL A 33 8.62 1.60 3.87
C VAL A 33 9.90 0.84 3.55
N GLY A 34 9.96 0.26 2.36
CA GLY A 34 11.11 -0.42 1.78
C GLY A 34 11.89 0.47 0.83
N LYS A 35 13.13 0.08 0.52
CA LYS A 35 14.06 0.86 -0.32
C LYS A 35 13.54 1.16 -1.72
N GLU A 36 12.85 0.19 -2.32
CA GLU A 36 12.36 0.27 -3.70
C GLU A 36 10.93 0.81 -3.78
N ASP A 37 10.36 1.21 -2.64
CA ASP A 37 8.99 1.71 -2.62
C ASP A 37 8.87 3.09 -3.25
N THR A 38 7.75 3.30 -3.93
CA THR A 38 7.42 4.54 -4.62
C THR A 38 6.08 5.10 -4.14
N GLU A 39 5.75 6.33 -4.54
CA GLU A 39 4.43 6.93 -4.30
C GLU A 39 3.29 6.06 -4.85
N LYS A 40 3.53 5.33 -5.96
CA LYS A 40 2.56 4.37 -6.53
C LYS A 40 2.27 3.22 -5.56
N ASP A 41 3.28 2.72 -4.85
CA ASP A 41 3.10 1.67 -3.85
C ASP A 41 2.27 2.17 -2.66
N ALA A 42 2.51 3.42 -2.24
CA ALA A 42 1.72 4.08 -1.21
C ALA A 42 0.26 4.28 -1.66
N ASP A 43 0.02 4.76 -2.87
CA ASP A 43 -1.34 4.91 -3.42
C ASP A 43 -2.07 3.57 -3.52
N THR A 44 -1.36 2.51 -3.89
CA THR A 44 -1.94 1.16 -3.94
C THR A 44 -2.31 0.67 -2.53
N LEU A 45 -1.43 0.86 -1.55
CA LEU A 45 -1.72 0.52 -0.16
C LEU A 45 -2.94 1.30 0.38
N ILE A 46 -3.06 2.59 0.06
CA ILE A 46 -4.21 3.42 0.44
C ILE A 46 -5.53 2.81 -0.09
N GLN A 47 -5.54 2.43 -1.37
CA GLN A 47 -6.71 1.78 -1.97
C GLN A 47 -7.05 0.47 -1.27
N ARG A 48 -6.05 -0.32 -0.88
CA ARG A 48 -6.25 -1.58 -0.15
C ARG A 48 -6.82 -1.34 1.24
N ILE A 49 -6.29 -0.38 1.99
CA ILE A 49 -6.80 -0.03 3.33
C ILE A 49 -8.27 0.39 3.25
N LEU A 50 -8.60 1.31 2.35
CA LEU A 50 -9.94 1.89 2.28
C LEU A 50 -10.98 0.92 1.71
N LYS A 51 -10.59 0.03 0.80
CA LYS A 51 -11.51 -0.91 0.15
C LYS A 51 -11.55 -2.30 0.80
N ALA A 52 -10.69 -2.59 1.78
CA ALA A 52 -10.67 -3.87 2.47
C ALA A 52 -12.01 -4.13 3.18
N LYS A 53 -12.72 -5.17 2.75
CA LYS A 53 -14.01 -5.56 3.31
C LYS A 53 -13.80 -6.40 4.57
N LEU A 54 -13.67 -5.74 5.72
CA LEU A 54 -13.34 -6.36 7.01
C LEU A 54 -14.50 -6.39 7.99
N TRP A 55 -15.69 -5.90 7.61
CA TRP A 55 -16.89 -5.93 8.43
C TRP A 55 -18.04 -6.67 7.75
N PRO A 56 -18.90 -7.36 8.54
CA PRO A 56 -20.07 -8.04 8.00
C PRO A 56 -21.03 -7.04 7.36
N ALA A 57 -21.81 -7.49 6.38
CA ALA A 57 -22.99 -6.77 5.89
C ALA A 57 -24.01 -6.53 7.02
N GLU A 58 -25.02 -5.69 6.76
CA GLU A 58 -26.16 -5.55 7.68
C GLU A 58 -26.97 -6.84 7.78
N GLU A 59 -27.15 -7.53 6.65
CA GLU A 59 -27.82 -8.82 6.57
C GLU A 59 -26.87 -9.92 6.07
N GLY A 60 -26.72 -10.97 6.88
CA GLY A 60 -25.85 -12.11 6.60
C GLY A 60 -24.37 -11.83 6.91
N GLY A 61 -23.75 -12.71 7.71
CA GLY A 61 -22.39 -12.57 8.24
C GLY A 61 -21.24 -12.53 7.22
N GLN A 62 -21.51 -12.32 5.94
CA GLN A 62 -20.51 -12.15 4.88
C GLN A 62 -19.80 -10.81 5.03
N TRP A 63 -18.48 -10.80 4.88
CA TRP A 63 -17.67 -9.59 5.01
C TRP A 63 -17.79 -8.77 3.73
N LYS A 64 -18.55 -7.67 3.82
CA LYS A 64 -18.89 -6.83 2.66
C LYS A 64 -18.60 -5.35 2.85
N ARG A 65 -18.44 -4.91 4.10
CA ARG A 65 -18.22 -3.50 4.44
C ARG A 65 -16.76 -3.21 4.70
N ASN A 66 -16.29 -2.07 4.21
CA ASN A 66 -14.97 -1.52 4.48
C ASN A 66 -15.01 -0.45 5.58
N VAL A 67 -13.87 0.18 5.87
CA VAL A 67 -13.77 1.19 6.94
C VAL A 67 -14.59 2.44 6.67
N GLN A 68 -14.77 2.80 5.40
CA GLN A 68 -15.57 3.94 4.97
C GLN A 68 -17.07 3.64 5.15
N ASP A 69 -17.51 2.44 4.79
CA ASP A 69 -18.92 2.01 4.91
C ASP A 69 -19.42 2.00 6.36
N ILE A 70 -18.52 1.79 7.33
CA ILE A 70 -18.84 1.83 8.76
C ILE A 70 -18.53 3.18 9.41
N GLU A 71 -18.12 4.19 8.63
CA GLU A 71 -17.68 5.50 9.12
C GLU A 71 -16.61 5.40 10.22
N GLY A 72 -15.74 4.38 10.07
CA GLY A 72 -14.71 4.03 11.04
C GLY A 72 -13.47 4.91 10.91
N GLU A 73 -12.58 4.77 11.87
CA GLU A 73 -11.35 5.57 11.95
C GLU A 73 -10.12 4.74 11.51
N VAL A 74 -9.04 5.41 11.17
CA VAL A 74 -7.78 4.77 10.78
C VAL A 74 -6.65 5.40 11.59
N LEU A 75 -5.86 4.59 12.28
CA LEU A 75 -4.65 5.01 12.97
C LEU A 75 -3.45 4.44 12.23
N CYS A 76 -2.61 5.31 11.67
CA CYS A 76 -1.39 4.94 10.99
C CYS A 76 -0.19 5.04 11.93
N VAL A 77 0.67 4.02 11.92
CA VAL A 77 1.92 4.00 12.69
C VAL A 77 3.05 3.49 11.79
N SER A 78 4.16 4.21 11.74
CA SER A 78 5.34 3.81 10.98
C SER A 78 6.00 2.58 11.61
N GLN A 79 6.21 1.51 10.83
CA GLN A 79 6.73 0.23 11.30
C GLN A 79 7.77 -0.36 10.34
N PHE A 80 9.02 0.10 10.43
CA PHE A 80 10.11 -0.40 9.56
C PHE A 80 10.41 -1.90 9.75
N THR A 81 10.12 -2.44 10.94
CA THR A 81 10.41 -3.85 11.27
C THR A 81 9.58 -4.84 10.45
N LEU A 82 8.57 -4.39 9.70
CA LEU A 82 7.86 -5.23 8.71
C LEU A 82 8.77 -5.72 7.58
N TYR A 83 9.94 -5.09 7.40
CA TYR A 83 11.00 -5.54 6.51
C TYR A 83 12.06 -6.39 7.21
N GLY A 84 11.85 -6.74 8.48
CA GLY A 84 12.72 -7.63 9.25
C GLY A 84 12.70 -9.06 8.74
N GLN A 85 13.87 -9.63 8.45
CA GLN A 85 14.03 -11.01 8.02
C GLN A 85 14.89 -11.81 9.00
N LEU A 86 14.44 -13.00 9.34
CA LEU A 86 15.17 -13.97 10.16
C LEU A 86 15.74 -15.07 9.25
N LYS A 87 16.86 -14.78 8.58
CA LYS A 87 17.51 -15.74 7.65
C LYS A 87 18.58 -16.61 8.31
N LYS A 88 19.51 -16.01 9.06
CA LYS A 88 20.59 -16.72 9.78
C LYS A 88 20.66 -16.24 11.22
N GLY A 89 20.37 -17.13 12.18
CA GLY A 89 20.34 -16.80 13.61
C GLY A 89 19.04 -16.12 14.06
N SER A 90 19.02 -15.61 15.28
CA SER A 90 17.84 -15.01 15.93
C SER A 90 17.73 -13.49 15.81
N LYS A 91 18.77 -12.82 15.26
CA LYS A 91 18.77 -11.37 15.07
C LYS A 91 18.08 -11.03 13.74
N PRO A 92 17.02 -10.20 13.74
CA PRO A 92 16.39 -9.74 12.50
C PRO A 92 17.32 -8.80 11.74
N ASP A 93 17.35 -8.98 10.43
CA ASP A 93 18.02 -8.10 9.48
C ASP A 93 16.97 -7.19 8.80
N PHE A 94 17.25 -5.89 8.71
CA PHE A 94 16.35 -4.88 8.16
C PHE A 94 16.88 -4.22 6.88
N HIS A 95 17.79 -4.88 6.15
CA HIS A 95 18.42 -4.32 4.95
C HIS A 95 17.44 -3.90 3.87
N ASP A 96 16.21 -4.44 3.83
CA ASP A 96 15.21 -4.07 2.83
C ASP A 96 14.36 -2.85 3.23
N ALA A 97 14.47 -2.39 4.49
CA ALA A 97 13.82 -1.16 4.93
C ALA A 97 14.50 0.06 4.30
N ALA A 98 13.70 1.07 3.93
CA ALA A 98 14.22 2.36 3.49
C ALA A 98 15.02 3.05 4.61
N ASP A 99 15.96 3.89 4.23
CA ASP A 99 16.63 4.79 5.17
C ASP A 99 15.64 5.80 5.78
N ALA A 100 16.03 6.46 6.86
CA ALA A 100 15.16 7.37 7.60
C ALA A 100 14.59 8.53 6.78
N GLU A 101 15.37 9.09 5.84
CA GLU A 101 14.96 10.24 5.05
C GLU A 101 13.94 9.82 3.98
N THR A 102 14.26 8.75 3.24
CA THR A 102 13.38 8.16 2.23
C THR A 102 12.09 7.65 2.88
N ALA A 103 12.21 6.93 3.99
CA ALA A 103 11.06 6.42 4.74
C ALA A 103 10.15 7.54 5.24
N ARG A 104 10.71 8.63 5.77
CA ARG A 104 9.92 9.78 6.24
C ARG A 104 9.16 10.43 5.09
N LYS A 105 9.83 10.75 3.98
CA LYS A 105 9.20 11.38 2.81
C LYS A 105 8.02 10.55 2.30
N LEU A 106 8.23 9.24 2.11
CA LEU A 106 7.21 8.39 1.53
C LEU A 106 6.08 8.04 2.52
N TYR A 107 6.39 7.95 3.82
CA TYR A 107 5.38 7.80 4.86
C TYR A 107 4.51 9.05 5.00
N ASP A 108 5.10 10.24 4.97
CA ASP A 108 4.38 11.51 5.02
C ASP A 108 3.49 11.67 3.78
N TYR A 109 3.98 11.28 2.59
CA TYR A 109 3.17 11.17 1.38
C TYR A 109 1.97 10.24 1.59
N PHE A 110 2.23 9.00 2.02
CA PHE A 110 1.19 7.99 2.30
C PHE A 110 0.13 8.53 3.25
N PHE A 111 0.53 9.09 4.39
CA PHE A 111 -0.40 9.59 5.40
C PHE A 111 -1.25 10.75 4.85
N ARG A 112 -0.62 11.72 4.19
CA ARG A 112 -1.34 12.86 3.59
C ARG A 112 -2.36 12.38 2.56
N ARG A 113 -1.95 11.50 1.64
CA ARG A 113 -2.82 10.97 0.58
C ARG A 113 -3.98 10.14 1.14
N LEU A 114 -3.73 9.37 2.21
CA LEU A 114 -4.80 8.62 2.88
C LEU A 114 -5.86 9.55 3.49
N ARG A 115 -5.43 10.66 4.11
CA ARG A 115 -6.36 11.69 4.63
C ARG A 115 -7.20 12.31 3.52
N GLU A 116 -6.58 12.64 2.39
CA GLU A 116 -7.25 13.20 1.21
C GLU A 116 -8.25 12.21 0.58
N ALA A 117 -7.89 10.93 0.53
CA ALA A 117 -8.72 9.89 -0.08
C ALA A 117 -9.90 9.42 0.79
N TYR A 118 -9.88 9.72 2.09
CA TYR A 118 -10.95 9.36 3.03
C TYR A 118 -11.63 10.59 3.66
N LYS A 119 -11.31 10.88 4.92
CA LYS A 119 -11.78 12.05 5.66
C LYS A 119 -10.66 12.47 6.62
N PRO A 120 -10.14 13.71 6.55
CA PRO A 120 -8.97 14.11 7.32
C PRO A 120 -9.08 13.96 8.85
N ASP A 121 -10.30 14.03 9.39
CA ASP A 121 -10.64 13.86 10.81
C ASP A 121 -10.72 12.39 11.25
N ARG A 122 -10.92 11.47 10.30
CA ARG A 122 -11.01 10.02 10.55
C ARG A 122 -9.67 9.29 10.46
N VAL A 123 -8.62 9.99 10.08
CA VAL A 123 -7.29 9.39 9.90
C VAL A 123 -6.30 10.05 10.85
N GLN A 124 -5.86 9.28 11.83
CA GLN A 124 -4.94 9.66 12.90
C GLN A 124 -3.54 9.09 12.65
N ASN A 125 -2.53 9.70 13.27
CA ASN A 125 -1.13 9.32 13.09
C ASN A 125 -0.45 9.03 14.42
N GLY A 126 0.59 8.20 14.38
CA GLY A 126 1.63 8.16 15.41
C GLY A 126 2.65 9.28 15.23
N VAL A 127 3.80 9.13 15.89
CA VAL A 127 4.96 10.04 15.75
C VAL A 127 6.09 9.28 15.08
N PHE A 128 6.41 9.66 13.84
CA PHE A 128 7.47 9.02 13.08
C PHE A 128 8.81 9.09 13.83
N GLN A 129 9.52 7.95 13.92
CA GLN A 129 10.78 7.76 14.65
C GLN A 129 10.74 7.94 16.17
N ALA A 130 9.59 8.20 16.78
CA ALA A 130 9.48 8.15 18.23
C ALA A 130 9.38 6.69 18.70
N MET A 131 9.86 6.43 19.92
CA MET A 131 9.47 5.23 20.66
C MET A 131 8.01 5.42 21.09
N MET A 132 7.15 4.51 20.65
CA MET A 132 5.71 4.60 20.82
C MET A 132 5.21 3.37 21.56
N ASP A 133 4.33 3.59 22.53
CA ASP A 133 3.46 2.55 23.06
C ASP A 133 2.17 2.55 22.26
N VAL A 134 1.92 1.46 21.53
CA VAL A 134 0.73 1.30 20.68
C VAL A 134 -0.23 0.33 21.34
N GLU A 135 -1.32 0.86 21.89
CA GLU A 135 -2.39 0.04 22.45
C GLU A 135 -3.44 -0.26 21.38
N LEU A 136 -3.98 -1.48 21.40
CA LEU A 136 -5.06 -1.89 20.52
C LEU A 136 -6.00 -2.86 21.20
N LYS A 137 -7.28 -2.74 20.86
CA LYS A 137 -8.31 -3.73 21.17
C LYS A 137 -8.75 -4.38 19.87
N ASN A 138 -8.07 -5.45 19.47
CA ASN A 138 -8.34 -6.15 18.22
C ASN A 138 -9.77 -6.73 18.22
N ASP A 139 -10.52 -6.48 17.15
CA ASP A 139 -11.92 -6.86 16.99
C ASP A 139 -12.02 -8.14 16.16
N GLY A 140 -12.15 -9.30 16.81
CA GLY A 140 -12.28 -10.60 16.12
C GLY A 140 -11.53 -11.74 16.83
N PRO A 141 -10.19 -11.82 16.69
CA PRO A 141 -9.32 -10.88 15.99
C PRO A 141 -9.33 -11.03 14.46
N VAL A 142 -9.16 -9.91 13.75
CA VAL A 142 -9.02 -9.86 12.29
C VAL A 142 -7.80 -9.03 11.95
N GLY A 143 -6.87 -9.62 11.19
CA GLY A 143 -5.67 -8.96 10.70
C GLY A 143 -5.33 -9.44 9.30
N VAL A 144 -4.83 -8.53 8.47
CA VAL A 144 -4.39 -8.81 7.10
C VAL A 144 -3.03 -8.17 6.91
N ASP A 145 -2.06 -8.91 6.39
CA ASP A 145 -0.83 -8.34 5.86
C ASP A 145 -1.01 -8.00 4.37
N TYR A 146 -0.34 -6.93 3.95
CA TYR A 146 -0.32 -6.49 2.56
C TYR A 146 1.08 -6.11 2.16
N ARG A 147 1.47 -6.47 0.94
CA ARG A 147 2.69 -5.99 0.31
C ARG A 147 2.34 -5.44 -1.07
N SER A 148 2.96 -4.33 -1.45
CA SER A 148 2.69 -3.74 -2.75
C SER A 148 3.11 -4.63 -3.92
N GLU A 149 4.11 -5.50 -3.71
CA GLU A 149 4.49 -6.58 -4.63
C GLU A 149 3.36 -7.59 -4.91
N ASP A 150 2.36 -7.71 -4.03
CA ASP A 150 1.21 -8.61 -4.21
C ASP A 150 0.12 -8.00 -5.12
N ALA A 151 0.32 -6.77 -5.63
CA ALA A 151 -0.59 -6.19 -6.61
C ALA A 151 -0.44 -6.95 -7.94
N ALA A 152 -1.49 -7.69 -8.33
CA ALA A 152 -1.54 -8.43 -9.58
C ALA A 152 -1.16 -7.52 -10.76
N VAL A 153 -0.10 -7.87 -11.47
CA VAL A 153 0.29 -7.26 -12.75
C VAL A 153 -0.59 -7.88 -13.82
N THR A 154 -1.54 -7.13 -14.37
CA THR A 154 -2.25 -7.54 -15.58
C THR A 154 -1.32 -7.32 -16.78
N ILE A 155 -0.82 -8.40 -17.37
CA ILE A 155 -0.06 -8.35 -18.62
C ILE A 155 -1.07 -8.51 -19.76
N GLU A 156 -1.32 -7.42 -20.49
CA GLU A 156 -2.05 -7.51 -21.77
C GLU A 156 -1.06 -7.81 -22.89
N ILE A 157 -1.06 -9.04 -23.40
CA ILE A 157 -0.28 -9.42 -24.58
C ILE A 157 -1.09 -9.07 -25.83
N ASN A 158 -0.63 -8.07 -26.58
CA ASN A 158 -1.23 -7.73 -27.87
C ASN A 158 -0.69 -8.69 -28.96
N THR A 159 -1.49 -9.67 -29.38
CA THR A 159 -1.12 -10.65 -30.41
C THR A 159 -1.41 -10.19 -31.85
N LYS A 160 -1.66 -8.90 -32.07
CA LYS A 160 -1.87 -8.38 -33.44
C LYS A 160 -0.55 -8.44 -34.20
N LEU A 161 -0.48 -9.34 -35.20
CA LEU A 161 0.58 -9.37 -36.22
C LEU A 161 0.79 -7.97 -36.79
N ALA A 162 2.04 -7.49 -36.77
CA ALA A 162 2.42 -6.25 -37.40
C ALA A 162 2.01 -6.29 -38.88
N LYS A 163 1.16 -5.34 -39.32
CA LYS A 163 0.90 -5.16 -40.75
C LYS A 163 2.20 -4.74 -41.42
N GLU A 164 2.59 -5.43 -42.48
CA GLU A 164 3.77 -5.12 -43.28
C GLU A 164 3.82 -3.62 -43.61
N LYS A 165 4.87 -2.94 -43.14
CA LYS A 165 5.14 -1.55 -43.54
C LYS A 165 5.60 -1.56 -44.99
N LYS A 166 4.89 -0.83 -45.85
CA LYS A 166 5.44 -0.44 -47.17
C LYS A 166 6.69 0.43 -46.95
N PRO A 167 7.73 0.30 -47.78
CA PRO A 167 9.00 0.97 -47.52
C PRO A 167 8.87 2.48 -47.84
N GLY A 168 9.13 3.31 -46.85
CA GLY A 168 9.34 4.75 -47.03
C GLY A 168 8.41 5.63 -46.21
N GLU A 169 8.67 5.75 -44.91
CA GLU A 169 8.33 6.97 -44.15
C GLU A 169 9.17 6.99 -42.85
N GLY A 170 9.78 8.15 -42.61
CA GLY A 170 10.94 8.33 -41.75
C GLY A 170 10.68 8.20 -40.24
N GLN A 171 11.80 8.03 -39.54
CA GLN A 171 11.88 7.99 -38.08
C GLN A 171 11.33 9.27 -37.46
N ASN A 172 10.43 9.13 -36.48
CA ASN A 172 10.23 10.16 -35.47
C ASN A 172 10.26 9.52 -34.07
N LYS A 173 11.07 10.12 -33.20
CA LYS A 173 11.37 9.71 -31.81
C LYS A 173 10.09 9.67 -30.95
N PRO A 174 9.98 8.79 -29.95
CA PRO A 174 8.95 8.94 -28.93
C PRO A 174 9.36 10.06 -27.94
N GLN A 175 8.63 11.17 -28.00
CA GLN A 175 8.41 12.05 -26.85
C GLN A 175 7.40 11.37 -25.94
N GLY A 176 7.77 11.08 -24.69
CA GLY A 176 6.86 10.57 -23.67
C GLY A 176 6.46 11.68 -22.71
N GLU A 177 5.38 12.39 -23.01
CA GLU A 177 4.60 13.12 -21.99
C GLU A 177 3.84 12.10 -21.14
N ARG A 178 3.91 12.24 -19.81
CA ARG A 178 3.19 11.36 -18.87
C ARG A 178 1.78 11.91 -18.64
N LYS A 179 0.77 11.07 -18.85
CA LYS A 179 -0.58 11.25 -18.32
C LYS A 179 -1.00 10.00 -17.54
N ASP A 180 -1.70 10.25 -16.43
CA ASP A 180 -2.01 9.28 -15.38
C ASP A 180 -2.94 8.15 -15.84
N GLY A 181 -2.67 6.93 -15.35
CA GLY A 181 -3.64 5.82 -15.33
C GLY A 181 -3.50 4.73 -16.39
N GLU A 182 -2.48 4.74 -17.24
CA GLU A 182 -2.38 3.74 -18.31
C GLU A 182 -1.82 2.39 -17.85
N THR A 183 -2.50 1.32 -18.28
CA THR A 183 -1.97 -0.02 -18.46
C THR A 183 -0.57 0.06 -19.06
N GLN A 184 0.42 -0.56 -18.41
CA GLN A 184 1.74 -0.70 -19.02
C GLN A 184 1.65 -1.78 -20.10
N THR A 185 1.41 -1.36 -21.34
CA THR A 185 1.54 -2.23 -22.51
C THR A 185 3.04 -2.36 -22.81
N ILE A 186 3.62 -3.52 -22.48
CA ILE A 186 4.95 -3.86 -22.95
C ILE A 186 4.77 -4.55 -24.30
N GLU A 187 5.06 -3.86 -25.40
CA GLU A 187 5.12 -4.48 -26.72
C GLU A 187 6.35 -5.38 -26.81
N PHE A 188 6.11 -6.69 -26.93
CA PHE A 188 7.11 -7.67 -27.31
C PHE A 188 6.88 -8.06 -28.77
N GLU A 189 7.83 -7.76 -29.64
CA GLU A 189 7.88 -8.40 -30.96
C GLU A 189 8.46 -9.81 -30.78
N LEU A 190 7.60 -10.83 -30.92
CA LEU A 190 8.05 -12.21 -31.01
C LEU A 190 8.54 -12.49 -32.44
N PRO A 191 9.81 -12.92 -32.63
CA PRO A 191 10.25 -13.46 -33.90
C PRO A 191 9.31 -14.58 -34.36
N ALA A 192 8.90 -14.56 -35.63
CA ALA A 192 8.03 -15.59 -36.20
C ALA A 192 8.56 -17.02 -36.00
N SER A 193 9.88 -17.18 -35.87
CA SER A 193 10.56 -18.45 -35.59
C SER A 193 10.27 -19.05 -34.21
N LEU A 194 9.66 -18.30 -33.29
CA LEU A 194 9.27 -18.78 -31.95
C LEU A 194 7.78 -19.19 -31.88
N LEU A 195 7.04 -19.11 -32.98
CA LEU A 195 5.62 -19.44 -33.08
C LEU A 195 5.34 -20.75 -33.84
N GLU A 196 6.38 -21.53 -34.16
CA GLU A 196 6.29 -22.90 -34.72
C GLU A 196 6.24 -23.98 -33.62
#